data_AF-A0A1H7AQB3-F1
#
_entry.id   AF-A0A1H7AQB3-F1
#
_cell.length_a   1.000
_cell.length_b   1.000
_cell.length_c   1.000
_cell.angle_alpha   90.00
_cell.angle_beta   90.00
_cell.angle_gamma   90.00
#
_symmetry.space_group_name_H-M   'P 1'
#
loop_
_entity.id
_entity.type
_entity.pdbx_description
1 polymer ?
#
loop_
_entity_poly.entity_id
_entity_poly.type
_entity_poly.pdbx_seq_one_letter_code
_entity_poly.pdbx_strand_id
1 'polypeptide(L)'
;MEANNLAAFKAKIERILHPWQWNPALDQLARLAADFAQKAPKTQIQALIIFQRHFPGHKFLAVGGADNSDYNTLLTLALADAKAASR
;
A
#
# COMPACT_ATOMS: atom_id res chain seq x y z
N MET A 1 19.07 4.38 -2.35
CA MET A 1 18.53 3.19 -1.66
C MET A 1 16.99 3.18 -1.65
N GLU A 2 16.30 3.92 -2.54
CA GLU A 2 14.82 4.07 -2.49
C GLU A 2 14.03 2.98 -3.23
N ALA A 3 14.64 2.27 -4.17
CA ALA A 3 13.94 1.29 -5.01
C ALA A 3 13.41 0.05 -4.23
N ASN A 4 14.09 -0.35 -3.15
CA ASN A 4 13.70 -1.53 -2.37
C ASN A 4 12.43 -1.31 -1.55
N ASN A 5 12.19 -0.07 -1.14
CA ASN A 5 11.13 0.31 -0.24
C ASN A 5 9.77 0.39 -0.96
N LEU A 6 9.77 0.98 -2.17
CA LEU A 6 8.60 0.98 -3.03
C LEU A 6 8.24 -0.44 -3.50
N ALA A 7 9.22 -1.27 -3.83
CA ALA A 7 8.98 -2.67 -4.17
C ALA A 7 8.32 -3.45 -3.01
N ALA A 8 8.81 -3.23 -1.78
CA ALA A 8 8.22 -3.82 -0.57
C ALA A 8 6.79 -3.29 -0.31
N PHE A 9 6.55 -2.00 -0.54
CA PHE A 9 5.22 -1.39 -0.43
C PHE A 9 4.23 -2.00 -1.44
N LYS A 10 4.66 -2.16 -2.70
CA LYS A 10 3.85 -2.81 -3.76
C LYS A 10 3.47 -4.23 -3.36
N ALA A 11 4.42 -5.07 -2.98
CA ALA A 11 4.17 -6.46 -2.58
C ALA A 11 3.17 -6.56 -1.42
N LYS A 12 3.19 -5.58 -0.51
CA LYS A 12 2.29 -5.49 0.63
C LYS A 12 0.88 -5.07 0.27
N ILE A 13 0.73 -4.09 -0.61
CA ILE A 13 -0.57 -3.73 -1.17
C ILE A 13 -1.16 -4.90 -1.96
N GLU A 14 -0.34 -5.62 -2.71
CA GLU A 14 -0.76 -6.83 -3.44
C GLU A 14 -1.28 -7.91 -2.49
N ARG A 15 -0.64 -8.09 -1.33
CA ARG A 15 -1.06 -9.04 -0.30
C ARG A 15 -2.31 -8.63 0.47
N ILE A 16 -2.53 -7.34 0.76
CA ILE A 16 -3.74 -6.89 1.48
C ILE A 16 -4.94 -6.81 0.54
N LEU A 17 -4.77 -6.07 -0.56
CA LEU A 17 -5.88 -5.63 -1.39
C LEU A 17 -6.11 -6.56 -2.57
N HIS A 18 -5.14 -7.42 -2.92
CA HIS A 18 -5.20 -8.31 -4.08
C HIS A 18 -5.74 -7.63 -5.35
N PRO A 19 -5.18 -6.47 -5.75
CA PRO A 19 -5.64 -5.77 -6.93
C PRO A 19 -5.30 -6.59 -8.19
N TRP A 20 -6.31 -6.82 -9.04
CA TRP A 20 -6.19 -7.66 -10.23
C TRP A 20 -5.42 -6.94 -11.33
N GLN A 21 -4.39 -7.59 -11.87
CA GLN A 21 -3.52 -7.03 -12.92
C GLN A 21 -2.93 -5.66 -12.57
N TRP A 22 -2.66 -5.42 -11.29
CA TRP A 22 -2.12 -4.15 -10.83
C TRP A 22 -0.64 -4.00 -11.16
N ASN A 23 -0.34 -3.09 -12.09
CA ASN A 23 1.01 -2.75 -12.48
C ASN A 23 1.18 -1.22 -12.51
N PRO A 24 1.29 -0.57 -11.33
CA PRO A 24 1.42 0.88 -11.25
C PRO A 24 2.78 1.33 -11.77
N ALA A 25 2.85 2.53 -12.33
CA ALA A 25 4.13 3.17 -12.60
C ALA A 25 4.83 3.58 -11.28
N LEU A 26 6.16 3.72 -11.31
CA LEU A 26 6.97 3.95 -10.11
C LEU A 26 6.58 5.26 -9.39
N ASP A 27 6.23 6.28 -10.16
CA ASP A 27 5.73 7.57 -9.68
C ASP A 27 4.33 7.47 -9.06
N GLN A 28 3.45 6.64 -9.61
CA GLN A 28 2.12 6.38 -9.04
C GLN A 28 2.23 5.61 -7.72
N LEU A 29 3.16 4.66 -7.65
CA LEU A 29 3.45 3.91 -6.44
C LEU A 29 4.03 4.80 -5.33
N ALA A 30 4.91 5.74 -5.69
CA ALA A 30 5.46 6.73 -4.75
C ALA A 30 4.37 7.67 -4.20
N ARG A 31 3.46 8.14 -5.06
CA ARG A 31 2.31 8.97 -4.64
C ARG A 31 1.37 8.20 -3.70
N LEU A 32 1.09 6.93 -4.02
CA LEU A 32 0.27 6.07 -3.17
C LEU A 32 0.95 5.86 -1.80
N ALA A 33 2.26 5.59 -1.78
CA ALA A 33 3.03 5.40 -0.55
C ALA A 33 3.02 6.65 0.34
N ALA A 34 3.22 7.83 -0.25
CA ALA A 34 3.16 9.10 0.47
C ALA A 34 1.78 9.35 1.12
N ASP A 35 0.70 9.06 0.39
CA ASP A 35 -0.66 9.25 0.89
C ASP A 35 -1.02 8.21 1.97
N PHE A 36 -0.51 6.98 1.83
CA PHE A 36 -0.59 5.95 2.88
C PHE A 36 0.15 6.37 4.15
N ALA A 37 1.34 6.95 4.04
CA ALA A 37 2.09 7.46 5.17
C ALA A 37 1.38 8.64 5.86
N GLN A 38 0.79 9.55 5.07
CA GLN A 38 0.09 10.72 5.59
C GLN A 38 -1.23 10.35 6.29
N LYS A 39 -1.99 9.39 5.73
CA LYS A 39 -3.30 8.99 6.25
C LYS A 39 -3.23 7.89 7.30
N ALA A 40 -2.12 7.12 7.33
CA ALA A 40 -1.89 6.02 8.25
C ALA A 40 -3.11 5.09 8.41
N PRO A 41 -3.59 4.45 7.33
CA PRO A 41 -4.79 3.62 7.38
C PRO A 41 -4.62 2.48 8.38
N LYS A 42 -5.57 2.35 9.31
CA LYS A 42 -5.56 1.30 10.36
C LYS A 42 -6.37 0.07 9.98
N THR A 43 -7.18 0.17 8.94
CA THR A 43 -8.07 -0.91 8.49
C THR A 43 -7.93 -1.12 6.99
N GLN A 44 -8.26 -2.35 6.54
CA GLN A 44 -8.32 -2.68 5.11
C GLN A 44 -9.20 -1.71 4.33
N ILE A 45 -10.35 -1.33 4.91
CA ILE A 45 -11.31 -0.42 4.28
C ILE A 45 -10.66 0.96 4.06
N GLN A 46 -9.92 1.49 5.03
CA GLN A 46 -9.20 2.76 4.87
C GLN A 46 -8.11 2.66 3.81
N ALA A 47 -7.34 1.57 3.80
CA ALA A 47 -6.33 1.30 2.79
C ALA A 47 -6.94 1.20 1.38
N LEU A 48 -8.09 0.53 1.25
CA LEU A 48 -8.86 0.40 0.01
C LEU A 48 -9.35 1.78 -0.46
N ILE A 49 -9.88 2.61 0.43
CA ILE A 49 -10.35 3.97 0.10
C ILE A 49 -9.19 4.82 -0.45
N ILE A 50 -8.02 4.78 0.18
CA ILE A 50 -6.84 5.50 -0.30
C ILE A 50 -6.41 4.94 -1.66
N PHE A 51 -6.31 3.62 -1.80
CA PHE A 51 -5.97 2.98 -3.07
C PHE A 51 -6.93 3.37 -4.19
N GLN A 52 -8.24 3.34 -3.96
CA GLN A 52 -9.26 3.69 -4.95
C GLN A 52 -9.21 5.16 -5.37
N ARG A 53 -8.66 6.06 -4.56
CA ARG A 53 -8.44 7.46 -4.97
C ARG A 53 -7.33 7.58 -6.02
N HIS A 54 -6.28 6.77 -5.91
CA HIS A 54 -5.16 6.78 -6.86
C HIS A 54 -5.42 5.91 -8.09
N PHE A 55 -6.16 4.81 -7.91
CA PHE A 55 -6.49 3.85 -8.95
C PHE A 55 -8.01 3.62 -9.00
N PRO A 56 -8.80 4.62 -9.43
CA PRO A 56 -10.24 4.50 -9.51
C PRO A 56 -10.64 3.41 -10.52
N GLY A 57 -11.58 2.56 -10.15
CA GLY A 57 -12.10 1.51 -11.03
C GLY A 57 -11.19 0.28 -11.19
N HIS A 58 -10.07 0.21 -10.46
CA HIS A 58 -9.26 -1.01 -10.44
C HIS A 58 -10.08 -2.18 -9.87
N LYS A 59 -10.01 -3.32 -10.54
CA LYS A 59 -10.67 -4.54 -10.08
C LYS A 59 -9.78 -5.21 -9.03
N PHE A 60 -10.40 -5.81 -8.02
CA PHE A 60 -9.70 -6.59 -7.01
C PHE A 60 -10.10 -8.05 -7.18
N LEU A 61 -9.15 -8.97 -7.06
CA LEU A 61 -9.46 -10.39 -6.97
C LEU A 61 -10.25 -10.62 -5.67
N ALA A 62 -11.33 -11.39 -5.74
CA ALA A 62 -12.21 -11.64 -4.61
C ALA A 62 -11.41 -12.08 -3.37
N VAL A 63 -11.59 -11.35 -2.27
CA VAL A 63 -10.82 -11.49 -1.02
C VAL A 63 -11.22 -12.80 -0.33
N GLY A 64 -10.52 -13.88 -0.65
CA GLY A 64 -10.53 -15.11 0.13
C GLY A 64 -9.40 -15.10 1.15
N GLY A 65 -9.61 -14.47 2.32
CA GLY A 65 -8.82 -14.73 3.53
C GLY A 65 -7.56 -13.89 3.75
N ALA A 66 -7.66 -12.57 3.92
CA ALA A 66 -6.59 -11.77 4.52
C ALA A 66 -6.80 -11.71 6.05
N ASP A 67 -5.89 -12.33 6.81
CA ASP A 67 -5.97 -12.41 8.28
C ASP A 67 -5.35 -11.17 8.95
N ASN A 68 -5.86 -10.78 10.12
CA ASN A 68 -5.57 -9.48 10.77
C ASN A 68 -4.08 -9.24 11.13
N SER A 69 -3.25 -10.28 11.17
CA SER A 69 -1.82 -10.20 11.53
C SER A 69 -0.97 -9.45 10.50
N ASP A 70 -1.39 -9.39 9.23
CA ASP A 70 -0.61 -8.77 8.16
C ASP A 70 -0.60 -7.23 8.20
N TYR A 71 -1.64 -6.64 8.81
CA TYR A 71 -1.82 -5.19 8.87
C TYR A 71 -0.78 -4.50 9.76
N ASN A 72 -0.40 -5.13 10.87
CA ASN A 72 0.55 -4.54 11.81
C ASN A 72 1.94 -4.43 11.18
N THR A 73 2.33 -5.46 10.41
CA THR A 73 3.59 -5.45 9.65
C THR A 73 3.58 -4.34 8.60
N LEU A 74 2.46 -4.13 7.89
CA LEU A 74 2.30 -3.04 6.92
C LEU A 74 2.52 -1.66 7.53
N LEU A 75 1.93 -1.40 8.68
CA LEU A 75 2.07 -0.13 9.38
C LEU A 75 3.53 0.12 9.78
N THR A 76 4.24 -0.91 10.26
CA THR A 76 5.65 -0.81 10.65
C THR A 76 6.56 -0.48 9.47
N LEU A 77 6.36 -1.09 8.29
CA LEU A 77 7.19 -0.76 7.12
C LEU A 77 6.88 0.63 6.55
N ALA A 78 5.61 1.03 6.50
CA ALA A 78 5.24 2.37 6.04
C ALA A 78 5.83 3.48 6.92
N LEU A 79 5.88 3.29 8.24
CA LEU A 79 6.49 4.24 9.18
C LEU A 79 8.02 4.30 9.08
N ALA A 80 8.67 3.16 8.84
CA ALA A 80 10.13 3.12 8.65
C ALA A 80 10.56 3.89 7.40
N ASP A 81 9.78 3.78 6.32
CA ASP A 81 9.99 4.53 5.08
C ASP A 81 9.75 6.03 5.23
N ALA A 82 8.64 6.42 5.85
CA ALA A 82 8.31 7.82 6.09
C ALA A 82 9.40 8.55 6.91
N LYS A 83 10.06 7.82 7.83
CA LYS A 83 11.16 8.35 8.64
C LYS A 83 12.49 8.44 7.87
N ALA A 84 12.70 7.55 6.89
CA ALA A 84 13.87 7.59 6.02
C ALA A 84 13.78 8.69 4.95
N ALA A 85 12.57 9.00 4.47
CA ALA A 85 12.31 10.08 3.50
C ALA A 85 12.37 11.50 4.10
N SER A 86 12.41 11.62 5.43
CA SER A 86 12.41 12.90 6.16
C SER A 86 13.82 13.32 6.65
N ARG A 87 14.88 12.71 6.12
CA ARG A 87 16.29 13.06 6.40
C ARG A 87 17.02 13.55 5.17
#